data_AF-A0A9P5SXS9-F1
#
_entry.id   AF-A0A9P5SXS9-F1
#
_cell.length_a   1.000
_cell.length_b   1.000
_cell.length_c   1.000
_cell.angle_alpha   90.00
_cell.angle_beta   90.00
_cell.angle_gamma   90.00
#
_symmetry.space_group_name_H-M   'P 1'
#
loop_
_entity.id
_entity.type
_entity.pdbx_description
1 polymer ?
#
loop_
_entity_poly.entity_id
_entity_poly.type
_entity_poly.pdbx_seq_one_letter_code
_entity_poly.pdbx_strand_id
1 'polypeptide(L)'
;MPLPGLSTLTCEIRLIILSHLSQRDLSRCALVNKDWHALCTPELWRVFSISNPVSFHRFKTEKMQQALAKNIHFVQDLETHYIGVIKFIVQQSNSDSQESRVERRRHYFATVNQLPESDSALSWWS
;
A
#
# COMPACT_ATOMS: atom_id res chain seq x y z
N MET A 1 19.89 -11.64 -32.17
CA MET A 1 19.31 -12.14 -30.91
C MET A 1 18.87 -10.93 -30.10
N PRO A 2 17.62 -10.86 -29.60
CA PRO A 2 17.22 -9.80 -28.70
C PRO A 2 17.99 -9.94 -27.38
N LEU A 3 18.48 -8.83 -26.85
CA LEU A 3 19.11 -8.81 -25.53
C LEU A 3 18.06 -9.14 -24.45
N PRO A 4 18.43 -9.86 -23.39
CA PRO A 4 17.52 -10.06 -22.26
C PRO A 4 17.10 -8.70 -21.72
N GLY A 5 15.79 -8.42 -21.79
CA GLY A 5 15.23 -7.17 -21.31
C GLY A 5 15.28 -7.10 -19.79
N LEU A 6 15.14 -5.89 -19.25
CA LEU A 6 15.12 -5.66 -17.79
C LEU A 6 14.02 -6.46 -17.06
N SER A 7 13.00 -6.93 -17.79
CA SER A 7 11.93 -7.81 -17.31
C SER A 7 12.40 -9.22 -16.94
N THR A 8 13.57 -9.64 -17.41
CA THR A 8 14.18 -10.93 -17.08
C THR A 8 14.86 -10.95 -15.71
N LEU A 9 15.06 -9.77 -15.11
CA LEU A 9 15.60 -9.64 -13.75
C LEU A 9 14.55 -10.06 -12.71
N THR A 10 15.01 -10.65 -11.61
CA THR A 10 14.13 -10.98 -10.49
C THR A 10 13.53 -9.71 -9.88
N CYS A 11 12.48 -9.88 -9.08
CA CYS A 11 11.81 -8.76 -8.43
C CYS A 11 12.77 -8.00 -7.50
N GLU A 12 13.59 -8.73 -6.74
CA GLU A 12 14.52 -8.18 -5.74
C GLU A 12 15.56 -7.28 -6.40
N ILE A 13 16.16 -7.73 -7.51
CA ILE A 13 17.16 -6.93 -8.24
C ILE A 13 16.53 -5.64 -8.77
N ARG A 14 15.30 -5.72 -9.29
CA ARG A 14 14.57 -4.54 -9.76
C ARG A 14 14.29 -3.57 -8.61
N LEU A 15 13.86 -4.06 -7.45
CA LEU A 15 13.63 -3.21 -6.27
C LEU A 15 14.91 -2.51 -5.80
N ILE A 16 16.06 -3.21 -5.80
CA ILE A 16 17.36 -2.60 -5.49
C ILE A 16 17.67 -1.46 -6.48
N ILE A 17 17.51 -1.69 -7.79
CA ILE A 17 17.73 -0.64 -8.80
C ILE A 17 16.79 0.55 -8.55
N LEU A 18 15.51 0.30 -8.30
CA LEU A 18 14.50 1.32 -8.04
C LEU A 18 14.83 2.15 -6.79
N SER A 19 15.39 1.53 -5.74
CA SER A 19 15.75 2.23 -4.49
C SER A 19 16.84 3.30 -4.67
N HIS A 20 17.62 3.22 -5.76
CA HIS A 20 18.65 4.21 -6.12
C HIS A 20 18.15 5.30 -7.06
N LEU A 21 16.90 5.22 -7.53
CA LEU A 21 16.33 6.21 -8.45
C LEU A 21 15.77 7.41 -7.69
N SER A 22 15.85 8.58 -8.33
CA SER A 22 15.18 9.78 -7.83
C SER A 22 13.66 9.60 -7.89
N GLN A 23 12.91 10.31 -7.05
CA GLN A 23 11.44 10.27 -7.08
C GLN A 23 10.87 10.68 -8.45
N ARG A 24 11.57 11.56 -9.19
CA ARG A 24 11.22 11.94 -10.56
C ARG A 24 11.38 10.75 -11.51
N ASP A 25 12.46 10.00 -11.41
CA ASP A 25 12.71 8.86 -12.30
C ASP A 25 11.80 7.69 -11.97
N LEU A 26 11.58 7.41 -10.68
CA LEU A 26 10.56 6.46 -10.22
C LEU A 26 9.18 6.77 -10.80
N SER A 27 8.79 8.06 -10.83
CA SER A 27 7.49 8.47 -11.37
C SER A 27 7.35 8.16 -12.86
N ARG A 28 8.46 8.20 -13.61
CA ARG A 28 8.49 7.84 -15.04
C ARG A 28 8.48 6.33 -15.23
N CYS A 29 9.25 5.59 -14.42
CA CYS A 29 9.25 4.13 -14.42
C CYS A 29 7.85 3.56 -14.15
N ALA A 30 7.12 4.16 -13.21
CA ALA A 30 5.74 3.77 -12.88
C ALA A 30 4.74 3.89 -14.06
N LEU A 31 5.10 4.59 -15.14
CA LEU A 31 4.27 4.78 -16.33
C LEU A 31 4.58 3.80 -17.47
N VAL A 32 5.62 2.96 -17.34
CA VAL A 32 6.06 2.05 -18.41
C VAL A 32 5.03 0.96 -18.69
N ASN A 33 4.61 0.24 -17.65
CA ASN A 33 3.54 -0.76 -17.72
C ASN A 33 2.99 -1.05 -16.31
N LYS A 34 2.00 -1.94 -16.21
CA LYS A 34 1.34 -2.28 -14.93
C LYS A 34 2.30 -2.92 -13.91
N ASP A 35 3.25 -3.73 -14.36
CA ASP A 35 4.22 -4.40 -13.48
C ASP A 35 5.18 -3.38 -12.87
N TRP A 36 5.71 -2.47 -13.69
CA TRP A 36 6.54 -1.37 -13.23
C TRP A 36 5.77 -0.41 -12.34
N HIS A 37 4.49 -0.16 -12.64
CA HIS A 37 3.62 0.62 -11.76
C HIS A 37 3.56 0.00 -10.36
N ALA A 38 3.20 -1.29 -10.28
CA ALA A 38 3.10 -2.00 -9.00
C ALA A 38 4.42 -2.04 -8.22
N LEU A 39 5.56 -2.18 -8.91
CA LEU A 39 6.89 -2.17 -8.28
C LEU A 39 7.33 -0.78 -7.81
N CYS A 40 7.01 0.28 -8.57
CA CYS A 40 7.45 1.64 -8.26
C CYS A 40 6.54 2.33 -7.25
N THR A 41 5.26 1.97 -7.16
CA THR A 41 4.32 2.63 -6.24
C THR A 41 4.80 2.61 -4.79
N PRO A 42 5.21 1.48 -4.19
CA PRO A 42 5.72 1.48 -2.82
C PRO A 42 6.91 2.44 -2.62
N GLU A 43 7.89 2.40 -3.52
CA GLU A 43 9.07 3.26 -3.45
C GLU A 43 8.74 4.75 -3.64
N LEU A 44 7.75 5.08 -4.48
CA LEU A 44 7.29 6.45 -4.68
C LEU A 44 6.65 7.08 -3.44
N TRP A 45 6.00 6.26 -2.62
CA TRP A 45 5.29 6.67 -1.42
C TRP A 45 6.11 6.46 -0.13
N ARG A 46 7.28 5.80 -0.22
CA ARG A 46 8.14 5.53 0.94
C ARG A 46 8.48 6.78 1.74
N VAL A 47 8.85 7.86 1.05
CA VAL A 47 9.15 9.16 1.65
C VAL A 47 8.11 10.18 1.22
N PHE A 48 7.37 10.71 2.19
CA PHE A 48 6.37 11.75 1.97
C PHE A 48 6.85 13.09 2.52
N SER A 49 7.23 14.01 1.63
CA SER A 49 7.79 15.31 2.01
C SER A 49 6.90 16.47 1.57
N ILE A 50 6.50 17.30 2.53
CA ILE A 50 5.81 18.59 2.32
C ILE A 50 6.59 19.66 3.06
N SER A 51 7.58 20.22 2.36
CA SER A 51 8.52 21.21 2.87
C SER A 51 8.20 22.66 2.46
N ASN A 52 7.39 22.86 1.42
CA ASN A 52 7.11 24.18 0.87
C ASN A 52 5.59 24.48 0.75
N PRO A 53 5.20 25.78 0.71
CA PRO A 53 3.80 26.18 0.63
C PRO A 53 3.06 25.66 -0.61
N VAL A 54 3.76 25.49 -1.73
CA VAL A 54 3.18 25.00 -3.00
C VAL A 54 2.76 23.53 -2.85
N SER A 55 3.64 22.69 -2.30
CA SER A 55 3.36 21.30 -1.97
C SER A 55 2.24 21.19 -0.95
N PHE A 56 2.19 22.08 0.05
CA PHE A 56 1.10 22.11 1.03
C PHE A 56 -0.24 22.48 0.38
N HIS A 57 -0.26 23.45 -0.54
CA HIS A 57 -1.47 23.78 -1.28
C HIS A 57 -1.93 22.60 -2.16
N ARG A 58 -1.00 21.87 -2.79
CA ARG A 58 -1.32 20.66 -3.55
C ARG A 58 -1.87 19.56 -2.64
N PHE A 59 -1.32 19.40 -1.44
CA PHE A 59 -1.82 18.44 -0.44
C PHE A 59 -3.27 18.70 -0.04
N LYS A 60 -3.73 19.96 0.01
CA LYS A 60 -5.14 20.27 0.30
C LYS A 60 -6.12 19.82 -0.77
N THR A 61 -5.66 19.45 -1.95
CA THR A 61 -6.55 18.96 -3.00
C THR A 61 -7.06 17.57 -2.65
N GLU A 62 -8.35 17.33 -2.90
CA GLU A 62 -8.99 16.05 -2.60
C GLU A 62 -8.27 14.88 -3.30
N LYS A 63 -7.88 15.08 -4.57
CA LYS A 63 -7.13 14.07 -5.34
C LYS A 63 -5.84 13.63 -4.64
N MET A 64 -5.10 14.58 -4.05
CA MET A 64 -3.86 14.27 -3.34
C MET A 64 -4.13 13.56 -2.02
N GLN A 65 -5.15 13.98 -1.28
CA GLN A 65 -5.56 13.35 -0.02
C GLN A 65 -6.04 11.92 -0.24
N GLN A 66 -6.85 11.68 -1.27
CA GLN A 66 -7.31 10.34 -1.66
C GLN A 66 -6.15 9.46 -2.10
N ALA A 67 -5.22 10.00 -2.91
CA ALA A 67 -4.03 9.26 -3.33
C ALA A 67 -3.14 8.91 -2.13
N LEU A 68 -2.97 9.82 -1.17
CA LEU A 68 -2.23 9.56 0.06
C LEU A 68 -2.94 8.51 0.91
N ALA A 69 -4.25 8.65 1.15
CA ALA A 69 -5.02 7.68 1.93
C ALA A 69 -4.89 6.27 1.35
N LYS A 70 -4.99 6.12 0.02
CA LYS A 70 -4.84 4.83 -0.67
C LYS A 70 -3.45 4.20 -0.48
N ASN A 71 -2.40 5.01 -0.39
CA ASN A 71 -1.01 4.54 -0.37
C ASN A 71 -0.33 4.77 0.98
N ILE A 72 -1.08 5.11 2.03
CA ILE A 72 -0.51 5.56 3.30
C ILE A 72 0.32 4.47 3.99
N HIS A 73 -0.06 3.22 3.80
CA HIS A 73 0.65 2.05 4.34
C HIS A 73 2.06 1.86 3.73
N PHE A 74 2.37 2.52 2.62
CA PHE A 74 3.72 2.55 2.06
C PHE A 74 4.59 3.67 2.64
N VAL A 75 4.00 4.66 3.32
CA VAL A 75 4.74 5.79 3.90
C VAL A 75 5.54 5.31 5.10
N GLN A 76 6.85 5.46 5.04
CA GLN A 76 7.78 5.13 6.12
C GLN A 76 8.37 6.40 6.74
N ASP A 77 8.73 7.36 5.89
CA ASP A 77 9.33 8.62 6.32
C ASP A 77 8.39 9.79 6.01
N LEU A 78 8.12 10.61 7.02
CA LEU A 78 7.32 11.82 6.90
C LEU A 78 8.17 13.06 7.21
N GLU A 79 8.32 13.92 6.22
CA GLU A 79 9.04 15.18 6.34
C GLU A 79 8.08 16.35 6.15
N THR A 80 7.68 16.99 7.25
CA THR A 80 6.82 18.17 7.16
C THR A 80 6.89 19.05 8.39
N HIS A 81 6.71 20.36 8.18
CA HIS A 81 6.50 21.34 9.26
C HIS A 81 5.02 21.70 9.46
N TYR A 82 4.11 21.08 8.68
CA TYR A 82 2.69 21.39 8.71
C TYR A 82 1.94 20.39 9.58
N ILE A 83 1.55 20.81 10.78
CA ILE A 83 0.86 19.94 11.75
C ILE A 83 -0.46 19.35 11.21
N GLY A 84 -1.13 20.03 10.28
CA GLY A 84 -2.34 19.53 9.63
C GLY A 84 -2.10 18.27 8.78
N VAL A 85 -0.92 18.15 8.17
CA VAL A 85 -0.52 16.95 7.40
C VAL A 85 -0.32 15.77 8.35
N ILE A 86 0.38 15.99 9.46
CA ILE A 86 0.64 14.97 10.49
C ILE A 86 -0.70 14.44 11.04
N LYS A 87 -1.61 15.35 11.41
CA LYS A 87 -2.95 14.96 11.90
C LYS A 87 -3.72 14.11 10.89
N PHE A 88 -3.68 14.49 9.61
CA PHE A 88 -4.34 13.72 8.55
C PHE A 88 -3.75 12.31 8.43
N ILE A 89 -2.43 12.18 8.39
CA ILE A 89 -1.75 10.88 8.26
C ILE A 89 -2.11 9.98 9.44
N VAL A 90 -2.01 10.47 10.67
CA VAL A 90 -2.36 9.70 11.88
C VAL A 90 -3.83 9.26 11.85
N GLN A 91 -4.74 10.12 11.37
CA GLN A 91 -6.16 9.78 11.26
C GLN A 91 -6.39 8.64 10.24
N GLN A 92 -5.74 8.70 9.08
CA GLN A 92 -5.89 7.69 8.03
C GLN A 92 -5.26 6.34 8.44
N SER A 93 -4.08 6.35 9.08
CA SER A 93 -3.44 5.10 9.54
C SER A 93 -4.27 4.36 10.60
N ASN A 94 -5.03 5.09 11.43
CA ASN A 94 -5.95 4.49 12.39
C ASN A 94 -7.19 3.89 11.72
N SER A 95 -7.70 4.52 10.65
CA SER A 95 -8.83 4.02 9.87
C SER A 95 -8.50 2.70 9.16
N ASP A 96 -7.34 2.61 8.50
CA ASP A 96 -6.86 1.38 7.84
C ASP A 96 -6.75 0.20 8.83
N SER A 97 -6.30 0.50 10.05
CA SER A 97 -6.16 -0.48 11.12
C SER A 97 -7.52 -0.99 11.63
N GLN A 98 -8.56 -0.16 11.60
CA GLN A 98 -9.90 -0.57 12.01
C GLN A 98 -10.60 -1.38 10.93
N GLU A 99 -10.52 -0.96 9.66
CA GLU A 99 -11.14 -1.66 8.54
C GLU A 99 -10.57 -3.07 8.38
N SER A 100 -9.25 -3.23 8.51
CA SER A 100 -8.57 -4.52 8.52
C SER A 100 -9.03 -5.46 9.66
N ARG A 101 -9.47 -4.91 10.80
CA ARG A 101 -9.99 -5.69 11.95
C ARG A 101 -11.46 -6.06 11.77
N VAL A 102 -12.25 -5.16 11.18
CA VAL A 102 -13.66 -5.40 10.86
C VAL A 102 -13.78 -6.47 9.77
N GLU A 103 -12.95 -6.40 8.74
CA GLU A 103 -12.98 -7.38 7.64
C GLU A 103 -12.54 -8.77 8.11
N ARG A 104 -11.52 -8.87 8.98
CA ARG A 104 -11.19 -10.13 9.65
C ARG A 104 -12.37 -10.68 10.45
N ARG A 105 -13.07 -9.84 11.22
CA ARG A 105 -14.26 -10.28 11.96
C ARG A 105 -15.35 -10.78 11.02
N ARG A 106 -15.62 -10.10 9.91
CA ARG A 106 -16.60 -10.56 8.90
C ARG A 106 -16.21 -11.90 8.31
N HIS A 107 -14.93 -12.11 8.00
CA HIS A 107 -14.46 -13.38 7.48
C HIS A 107 -14.60 -14.51 8.51
N TYR A 108 -14.29 -14.26 9.79
CA TYR A 108 -14.55 -15.22 10.87
C TYR A 108 -16.04 -15.55 11.01
N PHE A 109 -16.92 -14.54 11.02
CA PHE A 109 -18.37 -14.78 11.12
C PHE A 109 -18.95 -15.50 9.89
N ALA A 110 -18.46 -15.22 8.69
CA ALA A 110 -18.86 -15.94 7.48
C ALA A 110 -18.40 -17.41 7.50
N THR A 111 -17.19 -17.68 8.00
CA THR A 111 -16.67 -19.06 8.12
C THR A 111 -17.38 -19.85 9.23
N VAL A 112 -17.73 -19.21 10.35
CA VAL A 112 -18.48 -19.87 11.45
C VAL A 112 -19.91 -20.22 11.03
N ASN A 113 -20.56 -19.39 10.22
CA ASN A 113 -21.92 -19.65 9.71
C ASN A 113 -21.96 -20.62 8.50
N GLN A 114 -20.80 -21.10 8.04
CA GLN A 114 -20.70 -22.13 6.99
C GLN A 114 -20.23 -23.48 7.54
N LEU A 115 -20.11 -23.65 8.88
CA LEU A 115 -19.97 -24.99 9.43
C LEU A 115 -21.27 -25.76 9.15
N PRO A 116 -21.21 -26.92 8.47
CA PRO A 116 -22.35 -27.81 8.44
C PRO A 116 -22.63 -28.21 9.89
N GLU A 117 -23.89 -28.09 10.32
CA GLU A 117 -24.39 -28.80 11.49
C GLU A 117 -24.16 -30.28 11.23
N SER A 118 -23.03 -30.81 11.70
CA SER A 118 -22.75 -32.24 11.73
C SER A 118 -23.57 -32.86 12.85
N ASP A 119 -24.88 -32.91 12.64
CA ASP A 119 -25.71 -33.96 13.22
C ASP A 119 -25.35 -35.26 12.50
N SER A 120 -24.38 -36.02 13.03
CA SER A 120 -24.47 -37.49 13.13
C SER A 120 -23.17 -38.16 13.60
N ALA A 121 -23.37 -39.08 14.54
CA ALA A 121 -22.64 -40.34 14.71
C ALA A 121 -21.32 -40.34 15.50
N LEU A 122 -21.49 -40.38 16.82
CA LEU A 122 -20.78 -41.30 17.70
C LEU A 122 -20.79 -42.74 17.11
N SER A 123 -19.68 -43.23 16.55
CA SER A 123 -19.46 -44.69 16.37
C SER A 123 -17.99 -45.07 16.11
N TRP A 124 -17.05 -44.59 16.92
CA TRP A 124 -15.66 -45.07 16.88
C TRP A 124 -15.15 -45.51 18.25
N TRP A 125 -15.96 -46.27 19.00
CA TRP A 125 -15.48 -47.14 20.08
C TRP A 125 -16.42 -48.34 20.19
N SER A 126 -16.08 -49.43 19.50
CA SER A 126 -16.34 -50.84 19.85
C SER A 126 -15.64 -51.74 18.85
#